data_AF-A0A3N4ID18-F1
#
_entry.id   AF-A0A3N4ID18-F1
#
_cell.length_a   1.000
_cell.length_b   1.000
_cell.length_c   1.000
_cell.angle_alpha   90.00
_cell.angle_beta   90.00
_cell.angle_gamma   90.00
#
_symmetry.space_group_name_H-M   'P 1'
#
loop_
_entity.id
_entity.type
_entity.pdbx_description
1 polymer ?
#
loop_
_entity_poly.entity_id
_entity_poly.type
_entity_poly.pdbx_seq_one_letter_code
_entity_poly.pdbx_strand_id
1 'polypeptide(L)'
;MDCFDTAEEMAKSKTSRPRTRRSKRLKKLVYNALIVFALWIIYSSIAHWYPFSAPITPARSYPPPPYNLRTGPDHLLHFKHRSDCPVSSHSILTTVQPYCTNTTALLESISGGGRIGFDAPYVPRGCGMKWYNTKEVCEVLGRWGKIAVTGDSMMRHMVGALNVLVREDLGYGAVTDWNFSEEEKEQCFCLTQFNVKSCSVQGIFKTADVEKNDPSSLACGLGKINVFIEQIVQHPIPKDELSRLITALTINSSAKPTALLYGMGLWNDLSLPSAKSWLEEIESALITASPPNSNSLTDVPRLFITPNAAGKEKLDDFIVKQGDKQLQIYEEGIRRLGEEKGFQTLGTWNSTVQIRKWDGVHVDLRGNLLKAMMVVNWLDLVWKERFGG
;
A
#
# COMPACT_ATOMS: atom_id res chain seq x y z
N MET A 1 -26.08 -49.16 6.85
CA MET A 1 -26.15 -50.56 7.30
C MET A 1 -25.66 -50.57 8.72
N ASP A 2 -26.60 -50.55 9.65
CA ASP A 2 -26.38 -50.88 11.06
C ASP A 2 -25.86 -52.31 11.19
N CYS A 3 -25.15 -52.59 12.28
CA CYS A 3 -25.52 -53.65 13.22
C CYS A 3 -24.51 -53.78 14.37
N PHE A 4 -25.04 -53.69 15.61
CA PHE A 4 -24.83 -54.55 16.80
C PHE A 4 -23.40 -54.87 17.30
N ASP A 5 -23.12 -55.23 18.55
CA ASP A 5 -23.63 -55.01 19.92
C ASP A 5 -22.79 -55.96 20.80
N THR A 6 -22.44 -55.54 22.01
CA THR A 6 -22.21 -56.32 23.26
C THR A 6 -21.29 -57.58 23.33
N ALA A 7 -20.38 -57.56 24.31
CA ALA A 7 -20.06 -58.60 25.32
C ALA A 7 -18.88 -58.08 26.16
N GLU A 8 -18.99 -57.69 27.43
CA GLU A 8 -19.23 -58.43 28.68
C GLU A 8 -18.27 -59.61 28.96
N GLU A 9 -17.61 -59.51 30.13
CA GLU A 9 -16.80 -60.46 30.90
C GLU A 9 -15.39 -60.92 30.43
N MET A 10 -14.35 -60.47 31.15
CA MET A 10 -13.38 -61.38 31.78
C MET A 10 -12.57 -60.71 32.93
N ALA A 11 -12.94 -61.11 34.15
CA ALA A 11 -12.18 -61.37 35.36
C ALA A 11 -10.68 -60.94 35.55
N LYS A 12 -10.45 -60.42 36.77
CA LYS A 12 -9.27 -60.58 37.68
C LYS A 12 -7.94 -59.89 37.35
N SER A 13 -7.59 -58.87 38.14
CA SER A 13 -6.33 -58.81 38.92
C SER A 13 -6.29 -57.58 39.84
N LYS A 14 -6.56 -57.78 41.14
CA LYS A 14 -6.25 -56.80 42.20
C LYS A 14 -4.76 -56.97 42.57
N THR A 15 -3.95 -55.97 42.28
CA THR A 15 -2.60 -55.84 42.87
C THR A 15 -2.51 -54.57 43.70
N SER A 16 -2.31 -54.76 45.00
CA SER A 16 -2.06 -53.73 46.01
C SER A 16 -0.72 -53.04 45.75
N ARG A 17 -0.75 -51.75 45.40
CA ARG A 17 0.46 -50.91 45.31
C ARG A 17 0.79 -50.28 46.68
N PRO A 18 2.07 -50.25 47.09
CA PRO A 18 2.45 -49.84 48.44
C PRO A 18 2.32 -48.31 48.65
N ARG A 19 1.68 -47.94 49.77
CA ARG A 19 1.35 -46.57 50.22
C ARG A 19 2.57 -45.66 50.46
N THR A 20 3.80 -46.17 50.35
CA THR A 20 5.04 -45.45 50.72
C THR A 20 5.61 -44.55 49.63
N ARG A 21 5.26 -44.74 48.35
CA ARG A 21 5.78 -43.92 47.23
C ARG A 21 5.09 -42.54 47.11
N ARG A 22 3.86 -42.40 47.60
CA ARG A 22 3.06 -41.16 47.49
C ARG A 22 3.56 -40.05 48.44
N SER A 23 4.02 -40.44 49.63
CA SER A 23 4.58 -39.52 50.65
C SER A 23 5.87 -38.83 50.17
N LYS A 24 6.78 -39.56 49.52
CA LYS A 24 8.05 -38.98 49.03
C LYS A 24 7.85 -37.97 47.88
N ARG A 25 6.87 -38.20 46.99
CA ARG A 25 6.52 -37.26 45.92
C ARG A 25 5.88 -35.98 46.46
N LEU A 26 5.01 -36.09 47.47
CA LEU A 26 4.38 -34.93 48.09
C LEU A 26 5.40 -34.04 48.81
N LYS A 27 6.34 -34.64 49.55
CA LYS A 27 7.44 -33.89 50.20
C LYS A 27 8.33 -33.16 49.20
N LYS A 28 8.62 -33.76 48.04
CA LYS A 28 9.42 -33.12 46.97
C LYS A 28 8.68 -31.95 46.31
N LEU A 29 7.35 -32.07 46.12
CA LEU A 29 6.52 -30.99 45.58
C LEU A 29 6.45 -29.80 46.54
N VAL A 30 6.23 -30.05 47.84
CA VAL A 30 6.21 -29.00 48.86
C VAL A 30 7.56 -28.29 48.95
N TYR A 31 8.66 -29.05 48.93
CA TYR A 31 10.00 -28.48 48.96
C TYR A 31 10.29 -27.59 47.74
N ASN A 32 9.93 -28.03 46.54
CA ASN A 32 10.09 -27.23 45.32
C ASN A 32 9.22 -25.97 45.33
N ALA A 33 7.98 -26.05 45.83
CA ALA A 33 7.09 -24.89 45.96
C ALA A 33 7.66 -23.84 46.92
N LEU A 34 8.27 -24.27 48.03
CA LEU A 34 8.93 -23.36 48.98
C LEU A 34 10.15 -22.68 48.37
N ILE A 35 10.94 -23.37 47.54
CA ILE A 35 12.07 -22.76 46.82
C ILE A 35 11.58 -21.69 45.85
N VAL A 36 10.55 -21.98 45.04
CA VAL A 36 10.00 -21.00 44.09
C VAL A 36 9.45 -19.78 44.82
N PHE A 37 8.77 -19.98 45.95
CA PHE A 37 8.24 -18.89 46.76
C PHE A 37 9.36 -18.03 47.38
N ALA A 38 10.42 -18.66 47.90
CA ALA A 38 11.59 -17.93 48.42
C ALA A 38 12.29 -17.12 47.33
N LEU A 39 12.48 -17.68 46.13
CA LEU A 39 13.05 -16.97 44.99
C LEU A 39 12.17 -15.80 44.53
N TRP A 40 10.84 -15.94 44.57
CA TRP A 40 9.91 -14.86 44.25
C TRP A 40 9.96 -13.71 45.26
N ILE A 41 10.10 -14.01 46.55
CA ILE A 41 10.30 -12.97 47.60
C ILE A 41 11.62 -12.24 47.36
N ILE A 42 12.71 -12.96 47.09
CA ILE A 42 14.02 -12.35 46.80
C ILE A 42 13.93 -11.46 45.56
N TYR A 43 13.34 -11.94 44.46
CA TYR A 43 13.17 -11.17 43.23
C TYR A 43 12.32 -9.91 43.45
N SER A 44 11.19 -10.04 44.15
CA SER A 44 10.29 -8.90 44.42
C SER A 44 10.93 -7.86 45.32
N SER A 45 11.78 -8.31 46.27
CA SER A 45 12.57 -7.42 47.12
C SER A 45 13.64 -6.69 46.30
N ILE A 46 14.36 -7.37 45.41
CA ILE A 46 15.36 -6.71 44.54
C ILE A 46 14.69 -5.73 43.57
N ALA A 47 13.53 -6.08 42.99
CA ALA A 47 12.80 -5.23 42.05
C ALA A 47 12.24 -3.94 42.69
N HIS A 48 11.94 -3.95 44.00
CA HIS A 48 11.49 -2.73 44.71
C HIS A 48 12.65 -1.81 45.12
N TRP A 49 13.88 -2.31 45.21
CA TRP A 49 15.06 -1.52 45.62
C TRP A 49 15.87 -0.97 44.44
N TYR A 50 15.65 -1.47 43.22
CA TYR A 50 16.16 -0.86 42.00
C TYR A 50 15.07 -0.01 41.37
N PRO A 51 14.98 1.30 41.66
CA PRO A 51 14.27 2.19 40.78
C PRO A 51 14.99 2.09 39.42
N PHE A 52 14.33 1.48 38.43
CA PHE A 52 14.67 1.66 37.02
C PHE A 52 14.34 3.11 36.64
N SER A 53 15.00 4.05 37.29
CA SER A 53 15.18 5.41 36.80
C SER A 53 16.21 5.32 35.69
N ALA A 54 15.84 4.71 34.57
CA ALA A 54 16.51 5.05 33.33
C ALA A 54 16.46 6.58 33.25
N PRO A 55 17.60 7.27 33.05
CA PRO A 55 17.55 8.71 32.84
C PRO A 55 16.61 8.94 31.67
N ILE A 56 15.46 9.54 31.95
CA ILE A 56 14.60 10.13 30.94
C ILE A 56 15.45 11.27 30.41
N THR A 57 16.29 10.99 29.42
CA THR A 57 16.77 12.04 28.54
C THR A 57 15.50 12.71 28.03
N PRO A 58 15.27 14.01 28.33
CA PRO A 58 14.15 14.71 27.74
C PRO A 58 14.26 14.47 26.24
N ALA A 59 13.21 13.92 25.64
CA ALA A 59 13.14 13.74 24.20
C ALA A 59 13.59 15.07 23.61
N ARG A 60 14.75 15.06 22.95
CA ARG A 60 15.32 16.25 22.33
C ARG A 60 14.22 16.75 21.42
N SER A 61 13.56 17.84 21.80
CA SER A 61 12.57 18.48 20.96
C SER A 61 13.34 18.89 19.72
N TYR A 62 13.24 18.09 18.67
CA TYR A 62 13.71 18.53 17.37
C TYR A 62 12.95 19.81 17.10
N PRO A 63 13.63 20.96 16.96
CA PRO A 63 12.92 22.16 16.54
C PRO A 63 12.17 21.79 15.26
N PRO A 64 10.91 22.23 15.09
CA PRO A 64 10.22 22.01 13.84
C PRO A 64 11.17 22.47 12.73
N PRO A 65 11.46 21.60 11.75
CA PRO A 65 12.39 21.97 10.69
C PRO A 65 11.95 23.30 10.08
N PRO A 66 12.89 24.19 9.70
CA PRO A 66 12.62 25.55 9.26
C PRO A 66 12.03 25.57 7.84
N TYR A 67 10.94 24.84 7.62
CA TYR A 67 10.23 24.83 6.36
C TYR A 67 9.30 26.04 6.32
N ASN A 68 9.40 26.82 5.25
CA ASN A 68 8.38 27.81 4.91
C ASN A 68 7.11 27.05 4.50
N LEU A 69 6.22 26.84 5.47
CA LEU A 69 4.88 26.31 5.23
C LEU A 69 4.11 27.36 4.42
N ARG A 70 3.80 27.05 3.17
CA ARG A 70 3.02 27.94 2.32
C ARG A 70 1.67 27.33 2.07
N THR A 71 0.62 28.08 2.37
CA THR A 71 -0.73 27.76 1.91
C THR A 71 -0.84 28.16 0.43
N GLY A 72 -0.87 27.16 -0.45
CA GLY A 72 -1.19 27.34 -1.86
C GLY A 72 -2.69 27.61 -2.07
N PRO A 73 -3.17 27.62 -3.32
CA PRO A 73 -4.60 27.51 -3.60
C PRO A 73 -5.11 26.08 -3.32
N ASP A 74 -6.38 25.96 -2.92
CA ASP A 74 -7.05 24.65 -2.86
C ASP A 74 -7.35 24.19 -4.29
N HIS A 75 -6.54 23.25 -4.79
CA HIS A 75 -6.62 22.74 -6.15
C HIS A 75 -7.82 21.82 -6.40
N LEU A 76 -8.56 21.44 -5.35
CA LEU A 76 -9.77 20.61 -5.43
C LEU A 76 -11.05 21.44 -5.31
N LEU A 77 -10.96 22.77 -5.18
CA LEU A 77 -12.11 23.63 -4.91
C LEU A 77 -13.16 23.60 -6.03
N HIS A 78 -12.73 23.47 -7.29
CA HIS A 78 -13.61 23.48 -8.45
C HIS A 78 -14.13 22.09 -8.85
N PHE A 79 -13.72 21.03 -8.15
CA PHE A 79 -14.11 19.67 -8.49
C PHE A 79 -15.61 19.48 -8.27
N LYS A 80 -16.23 18.62 -9.10
CA LYS A 80 -17.61 18.17 -8.90
C LYS A 80 -17.77 17.56 -7.52
N HIS A 81 -18.97 17.73 -6.97
CA HIS A 81 -19.35 17.21 -5.66
C HIS A 81 -18.53 17.77 -4.48
N ARG A 82 -17.77 18.86 -4.67
CA ARG A 82 -16.96 19.47 -3.59
C ARG A 82 -17.78 20.00 -2.41
N SER A 83 -19.05 20.36 -2.63
CA SER A 83 -20.00 20.74 -1.57
C SER A 83 -20.33 19.57 -0.64
N ASP A 84 -20.54 18.39 -1.20
CA ASP A 84 -21.03 17.20 -0.51
C ASP A 84 -19.88 16.29 -0.07
N CYS A 85 -18.73 16.40 -0.73
CA CYS A 85 -17.46 15.77 -0.41
C CYS A 85 -16.43 16.84 -0.05
N PRO A 86 -16.32 17.27 1.23
CA PRO A 86 -15.54 18.43 1.63
C PRO A 86 -14.03 18.16 1.73
N VAL A 87 -13.47 17.47 0.73
CA VAL A 87 -12.04 17.15 0.63
C VAL A 87 -11.30 18.33 -0.01
N SER A 88 -10.22 18.77 0.63
CA SER A 88 -9.38 19.89 0.17
C SER A 88 -7.95 19.42 -0.06
N SER A 89 -7.23 19.97 -1.04
CA SER A 89 -5.80 19.64 -1.22
C SER A 89 -4.98 20.00 0.02
N HIS A 90 -5.35 21.07 0.74
CA HIS A 90 -4.72 21.47 2.00
C HIS A 90 -4.93 20.48 3.14
N SER A 91 -6.03 19.71 3.10
CA SER A 91 -6.27 18.65 4.08
C SER A 91 -5.44 17.40 3.81
N ILE A 92 -4.87 17.27 2.61
CA ILE A 92 -4.16 16.08 2.17
C ILE A 92 -2.64 16.26 2.27
N LEU A 93 -2.13 17.41 1.80
CA LEU A 93 -0.70 17.70 1.69
C LEU A 93 -0.36 19.10 2.22
N THR A 94 0.65 19.16 3.07
CA THR A 94 1.36 20.39 3.43
C THR A 94 2.49 20.62 2.44
N THR A 95 2.42 21.71 1.68
CA THR A 95 3.47 22.06 0.71
C THR A 95 4.74 22.55 1.41
N VAL A 96 5.87 21.95 1.06
CA VAL A 96 7.21 22.30 1.55
C VAL A 96 8.04 22.86 0.40
N GLN A 97 8.91 23.84 0.66
CA GLN A 97 9.88 24.39 -0.30
C GLN A 97 11.30 24.25 0.24
N PRO A 98 12.32 24.05 -0.62
CA PRO A 98 12.22 23.93 -2.08
C PRO A 98 11.60 22.60 -2.54
N TYR A 99 11.06 22.55 -3.77
CA TYR A 99 10.64 21.28 -4.38
C TYR A 99 11.85 20.40 -4.73
N CYS A 100 11.65 19.07 -4.69
CA CYS A 100 12.68 18.11 -5.06
C CYS A 100 13.05 18.26 -6.55
N THR A 101 14.36 18.22 -6.85
CA THR A 101 14.89 18.49 -8.20
C THR A 101 15.18 17.24 -9.01
N ASN A 102 15.26 16.07 -8.36
CA ASN A 102 15.49 14.78 -9.00
C ASN A 102 14.65 13.68 -8.35
N THR A 103 14.49 12.56 -9.05
CA THR A 103 13.65 11.42 -8.67
C THR A 103 14.13 10.75 -7.38
N THR A 104 15.44 10.65 -7.16
CA THR A 104 16.00 10.08 -5.91
C THR A 104 15.59 10.91 -4.70
N ALA A 105 15.86 12.22 -4.72
CA ALA A 105 15.49 13.13 -3.64
C ALA A 105 13.96 13.20 -3.43
N LEU A 106 13.20 13.14 -4.52
CA LEU A 106 11.74 13.06 -4.45
C LEU A 106 11.28 11.82 -3.70
N LEU A 107 11.75 10.63 -4.09
CA LEU A 107 11.32 9.36 -3.51
C LEU A 107 11.75 9.23 -2.05
N GLU A 108 12.95 9.67 -1.69
CA GLU A 108 13.39 9.75 -0.29
C GLU A 108 12.48 10.68 0.53
N SER A 109 12.13 11.84 -0.03
CA SER A 109 11.28 12.82 0.65
C SER A 109 9.86 12.30 0.89
N ILE A 110 9.20 11.79 -0.16
CA ILE A 110 7.79 11.39 -0.10
C ILE A 110 7.57 10.00 0.49
N SER A 111 8.62 9.17 0.57
CA SER A 111 8.58 7.92 1.34
C SER A 111 8.95 8.17 2.81
N GLY A 112 9.82 9.14 3.09
CA GLY A 112 10.36 9.43 4.42
C GLY A 112 9.65 10.53 5.22
N GLY A 113 8.66 11.21 4.62
CA GLY A 113 7.80 12.20 5.30
C GLY A 113 6.80 11.57 6.27
N GLY A 114 5.81 12.33 6.72
CA GLY A 114 4.84 11.82 7.69
C GLY A 114 3.68 12.76 7.96
N ARG A 115 2.86 12.42 8.97
CA ARG A 115 1.79 13.28 9.48
C ARG A 115 2.12 13.66 10.93
N ILE A 116 1.56 14.77 11.39
CA ILE A 116 1.57 15.15 12.80
C ILE A 116 0.12 15.15 13.26
N GLY A 117 -0.36 13.97 13.62
CA GLY A 117 -1.76 13.73 13.99
C GLY A 117 -2.48 12.81 13.01
N PHE A 118 -3.51 12.14 13.51
CA PHE A 118 -4.33 11.22 12.70
C PHE A 118 -5.18 12.00 11.69
N ASP A 119 -5.17 11.59 10.43
CA ASP A 119 -5.82 12.28 9.31
C ASP A 119 -5.34 13.73 9.06
N ALA A 120 -4.26 14.18 9.72
CA ALA A 120 -3.65 15.49 9.46
C ALA A 120 -2.95 15.51 8.09
N PRO A 121 -2.76 16.67 7.43
CA PRO A 121 -2.07 16.75 6.15
C PRO A 121 -0.67 16.11 6.17
N TYR A 122 -0.29 15.45 5.08
CA TYR A 122 1.02 14.82 4.94
C TYR A 122 2.10 15.87 4.70
N VAL A 123 3.27 15.70 5.30
CA VAL A 123 4.42 16.59 5.17
C VAL A 123 5.59 15.77 4.60
N PRO A 124 6.02 16.02 3.35
CA PRO A 124 7.24 15.40 2.81
C PRO A 124 8.49 15.79 3.61
N ARG A 125 9.54 14.96 3.57
CA ARG A 125 10.78 15.20 4.33
C ARG A 125 11.89 15.80 3.47
N GLY A 126 12.50 16.89 3.91
CA GLY A 126 13.68 17.48 3.26
C GLY A 126 13.33 18.46 2.14
N CYS A 127 12.74 17.97 1.05
CA CYS A 127 12.22 18.79 -0.06
C CYS A 127 10.74 18.52 -0.31
N GLY A 128 10.00 19.44 -0.90
CA GLY A 128 8.58 19.25 -1.17
C GLY A 128 8.29 18.52 -2.47
N MET A 129 7.08 17.98 -2.58
CA MET A 129 6.46 17.64 -3.86
C MET A 129 5.39 18.67 -4.23
N LYS A 130 5.11 18.81 -5.52
CA LYS A 130 4.09 19.74 -6.02
C LYS A 130 2.71 19.10 -5.95
N TRP A 131 1.70 19.87 -5.53
CA TRP A 131 0.32 19.52 -5.85
C TRP A 131 -0.01 20.09 -7.24
N TYR A 132 -0.19 19.22 -8.22
CA TYR A 132 -0.55 19.62 -9.58
C TYR A 132 -2.05 19.91 -9.67
N ASN A 133 -2.42 20.97 -10.40
CA ASN A 133 -3.81 21.12 -10.83
C ASN A 133 -4.12 20.13 -11.98
N THR A 134 -5.40 19.95 -12.32
CA THR A 134 -5.85 18.99 -13.35
C THR A 134 -5.14 19.18 -14.69
N LYS A 135 -5.00 20.42 -15.16
CA LYS A 135 -4.32 20.72 -16.42
C LYS A 135 -2.88 20.22 -16.40
N GLU A 136 -2.15 20.49 -15.30
CA GLU A 136 -0.78 20.02 -15.14
C GLU A 136 -0.70 18.49 -15.00
N VAL A 137 -1.66 17.85 -14.31
CA VAL A 137 -1.76 16.38 -14.28
C VAL A 137 -1.94 15.83 -15.70
N CYS A 138 -2.85 16.38 -16.48
CA CYS A 138 -3.07 15.98 -17.88
C CYS A 138 -1.82 16.19 -18.75
N GLU A 139 -1.08 17.28 -18.55
CA GLU A 139 0.19 17.53 -19.23
C GLU A 139 1.25 16.48 -18.87
N VAL A 140 1.38 16.10 -17.59
CA VAL A 140 2.32 15.06 -17.16
C VAL A 140 1.93 13.70 -17.72
N LEU A 141 0.68 13.26 -17.52
CA LEU A 141 0.20 11.97 -17.98
C LEU A 141 0.24 11.86 -19.51
N GLY A 142 -0.09 12.95 -20.22
CA GLY A 142 -0.10 13.00 -21.68
C GLY A 142 1.27 12.94 -22.35
N ARG A 143 2.38 13.05 -21.60
CA ARG A 143 3.74 12.81 -22.14
C ARG A 143 4.04 11.33 -22.33
N TRP A 144 3.31 10.46 -21.66
CA TRP A 144 3.48 9.02 -21.72
C TRP A 144 2.58 8.41 -22.79
N GLY A 145 3.09 7.43 -23.52
CA GLY A 145 2.30 6.62 -24.43
C GLY A 145 1.37 5.70 -23.66
N LYS A 146 1.90 5.12 -22.57
CA LYS A 146 1.19 4.27 -21.61
C LYS A 146 1.79 4.44 -20.22
N ILE A 147 0.93 4.43 -19.21
CA ILE A 147 1.30 4.22 -17.82
C ILE A 147 0.62 2.92 -17.41
N ALA A 148 1.40 1.84 -17.45
CA ALA A 148 0.91 0.51 -17.17
C ALA A 148 1.14 0.17 -15.71
N VAL A 149 0.05 -0.08 -15.00
CA VAL A 149 0.06 -0.48 -13.61
C VAL A 149 -0.13 -1.99 -13.55
N THR A 150 0.74 -2.69 -12.83
CA THR A 150 0.62 -4.13 -12.62
C THR A 150 0.78 -4.43 -11.15
N GLY A 151 -0.13 -5.22 -10.59
CA GLY A 151 -0.03 -5.49 -9.17
C GLY A 151 -1.27 -6.09 -8.55
N ASP A 152 -1.29 -6.05 -7.24
CA ASP A 152 -2.39 -6.52 -6.45
C ASP A 152 -3.55 -5.51 -6.42
N SER A 153 -4.60 -5.88 -5.68
CA SER A 153 -5.81 -5.10 -5.62
C SER A 153 -5.56 -3.66 -5.10
N MET A 154 -4.53 -3.38 -4.30
CA MET A 154 -4.23 -2.01 -3.83
C MET A 154 -3.92 -1.06 -4.97
N MET A 155 -3.29 -1.54 -6.04
CA MET A 155 -2.87 -0.73 -7.18
C MET A 155 -4.07 -0.22 -7.99
N ARG A 156 -5.24 -0.87 -7.92
CA ARG A 156 -6.46 -0.36 -8.56
C ARG A 156 -6.90 0.99 -8.01
N HIS A 157 -6.66 1.23 -6.71
CA HIS A 157 -6.99 2.50 -6.07
C HIS A 157 -6.07 3.63 -6.54
N MET A 158 -4.86 3.32 -7.00
CA MET A 158 -3.99 4.30 -7.65
C MET A 158 -4.61 4.78 -8.96
N VAL A 159 -5.04 3.84 -9.82
CA VAL A 159 -5.69 4.17 -11.10
C VAL A 159 -7.01 4.92 -10.86
N GLY A 160 -7.82 4.49 -9.90
CA GLY A 160 -9.04 5.19 -9.51
C GLY A 160 -8.76 6.63 -9.04
N ALA A 161 -7.75 6.85 -8.20
CA ALA A 161 -7.40 8.19 -7.73
C ALA A 161 -6.81 9.09 -8.83
N LEU A 162 -6.07 8.54 -9.79
CA LEU A 162 -5.68 9.28 -10.99
C LEU A 162 -6.91 9.72 -11.80
N ASN A 163 -7.93 8.86 -11.91
CA ASN A 163 -9.20 9.20 -12.56
C ASN A 163 -9.99 10.28 -11.83
N VAL A 164 -9.98 10.31 -10.48
CA VAL A 164 -10.54 11.45 -9.73
C VAL A 164 -9.91 12.77 -10.15
N LEU A 165 -8.58 12.80 -10.29
CA LEU A 165 -7.85 14.02 -10.69
C LEU A 165 -8.20 14.43 -12.12
N VAL A 166 -8.21 13.51 -13.07
CA VAL A 166 -8.45 13.84 -14.49
C VAL A 166 -9.93 13.99 -14.86
N ARG A 167 -10.86 13.55 -14.01
CA ARG A 167 -12.30 13.76 -14.17
C ARG A 167 -12.83 14.95 -13.37
N GLU A 168 -11.99 15.54 -12.53
CA GLU A 168 -12.34 16.61 -11.58
C GLU A 168 -13.57 16.26 -10.73
N ASP A 169 -13.64 15.04 -10.22
CA ASP A 169 -14.83 14.52 -9.54
C ASP A 169 -14.48 13.83 -8.22
N LEU A 170 -14.73 14.51 -7.10
CA LEU A 170 -14.48 13.96 -5.76
C LEU A 170 -15.52 12.92 -5.34
N GLY A 171 -16.70 12.94 -5.93
CA GLY A 171 -17.81 12.04 -5.59
C GLY A 171 -17.61 10.66 -6.19
N TYR A 172 -17.45 10.60 -7.51
CA TYR A 172 -17.49 9.35 -8.28
C TYR A 172 -16.31 9.17 -9.23
N GLY A 173 -15.31 10.05 -9.17
CA GLY A 173 -14.21 10.07 -10.14
C GLY A 173 -13.41 8.77 -10.24
N ALA A 174 -13.37 7.92 -9.21
CA ALA A 174 -12.65 6.64 -9.21
C ALA A 174 -13.48 5.43 -9.68
N VAL A 175 -14.78 5.59 -9.89
CA VAL A 175 -15.73 4.50 -10.13
C VAL A 175 -16.53 4.73 -11.41
N THR A 176 -17.16 3.65 -11.90
CA THR A 176 -18.02 3.64 -13.09
C THR A 176 -19.46 3.94 -12.71
N ASP A 177 -19.72 5.16 -12.25
CA ASP A 177 -21.02 5.59 -11.72
C ASP A 177 -22.16 5.53 -12.74
N TRP A 178 -21.83 5.55 -14.04
CA TRP A 178 -22.76 5.26 -15.13
C TRP A 178 -23.36 3.84 -15.10
N ASN A 179 -22.79 2.91 -14.31
CA ASN A 179 -23.29 1.55 -14.11
C ASN A 179 -23.94 1.34 -12.73
N PHE A 180 -24.04 2.36 -11.88
CA PHE A 180 -24.53 2.21 -10.51
C PHE A 180 -26.06 2.18 -10.42
N SER A 181 -26.54 1.29 -9.55
CA SER A 181 -27.84 1.43 -8.89
C SER A 181 -27.84 2.62 -7.92
N GLU A 182 -29.03 3.06 -7.48
CA GLU A 182 -29.12 4.16 -6.50
C GLU A 182 -28.45 3.80 -5.16
N GLU A 183 -28.52 2.54 -4.72
CA GLU A 183 -27.81 2.07 -3.52
C GLU A 183 -26.29 2.17 -3.70
N GLU A 184 -25.75 1.76 -4.85
CA GLU A 184 -24.32 1.88 -5.13
C GLU A 184 -23.88 3.35 -5.18
N LYS A 185 -24.70 4.25 -5.74
CA LYS A 185 -24.41 5.70 -5.75
C LYS A 185 -24.27 6.26 -4.34
N GLU A 186 -25.07 5.79 -3.39
CA GLU A 186 -24.96 6.19 -1.99
C GLU A 186 -23.72 5.57 -1.31
N GLN A 187 -23.50 4.26 -1.52
CA GLN A 187 -22.43 3.53 -0.84
C GLN A 187 -21.03 3.87 -1.34
N CYS A 188 -20.90 4.26 -2.61
CA CYS A 188 -19.62 4.46 -3.30
C CYS A 188 -19.28 5.93 -3.56
N PHE A 189 -19.83 6.84 -2.76
CA PHE A 189 -19.61 8.28 -2.88
C PHE A 189 -18.45 8.80 -2.02
N CYS A 190 -17.68 9.77 -2.55
CA CYS A 190 -16.69 10.52 -1.79
C CYS A 190 -15.60 9.64 -1.15
N LEU A 191 -15.50 9.61 0.18
CA LEU A 191 -14.45 8.88 0.91
C LEU A 191 -14.58 7.36 0.78
N THR A 192 -15.76 6.86 0.39
CA THR A 192 -16.06 5.42 0.32
C THR A 192 -15.93 4.84 -1.09
N GLN A 193 -15.64 5.64 -2.13
CA GLN A 193 -15.47 5.13 -3.50
C GLN A 193 -14.32 4.10 -3.65
N PHE A 194 -13.40 4.04 -2.68
CA PHE A 194 -12.34 3.03 -2.59
C PHE A 194 -12.67 1.88 -1.62
N ASN A 195 -13.91 1.79 -1.16
CA ASN A 195 -14.35 0.70 -0.30
C ASN A 195 -14.43 -0.59 -1.12
N VAL A 196 -13.74 -1.61 -0.64
CA VAL A 196 -13.51 -2.85 -1.38
C VAL A 196 -14.68 -3.83 -1.34
N LYS A 197 -15.63 -3.62 -0.42
CA LYS A 197 -16.80 -4.48 -0.28
C LYS A 197 -17.90 -4.09 -1.28
N SER A 198 -18.26 -2.81 -1.31
CA SER A 198 -19.36 -2.32 -2.14
C SER A 198 -18.92 -1.80 -3.51
N CYS A 199 -17.69 -1.29 -3.65
CA CYS A 199 -17.30 -0.49 -4.82
C CYS A 199 -16.21 -1.13 -5.69
N SER A 200 -15.65 -2.27 -5.25
CA SER A 200 -14.46 -2.86 -5.89
C SER A 200 -14.68 -3.32 -7.34
N VAL A 201 -15.87 -3.88 -7.63
CA VAL A 201 -16.23 -4.39 -8.97
C VAL A 201 -16.39 -3.24 -9.98
N GLN A 202 -16.72 -2.05 -9.49
CA GLN A 202 -17.09 -0.90 -10.29
C GLN A 202 -15.98 0.17 -10.30
N GLY A 203 -14.76 -0.19 -9.94
CA GLY A 203 -13.61 0.69 -10.03
C GLY A 203 -13.21 0.96 -11.48
N ILE A 204 -12.65 2.13 -11.75
CA ILE A 204 -12.05 2.40 -13.06
C ILE A 204 -10.70 1.70 -13.15
N PHE A 205 -10.57 0.77 -14.09
CA PHE A 205 -9.33 0.04 -14.36
C PHE A 205 -8.54 0.62 -15.53
N LYS A 206 -9.19 1.29 -16.48
CA LYS A 206 -8.54 1.84 -17.69
C LYS A 206 -9.17 3.18 -18.07
N THR A 207 -8.37 4.18 -18.44
CA THR A 207 -8.88 5.47 -18.91
C THR A 207 -9.72 5.33 -20.19
N ALA A 208 -9.40 4.34 -21.02
CA ALA A 208 -10.18 4.03 -22.23
C ALA A 208 -11.65 3.68 -21.94
N ASP A 209 -11.96 3.11 -20.77
CA ASP A 209 -13.35 2.80 -20.39
C ASP A 209 -14.13 4.09 -20.07
N VAL A 210 -13.47 5.09 -19.48
CA VAL A 210 -14.05 6.41 -19.26
C VAL A 210 -14.28 7.11 -20.59
N GLU A 211 -13.29 7.10 -21.49
CA GLU A 211 -13.43 7.70 -22.83
C GLU A 211 -14.60 7.12 -23.63
N LYS A 212 -14.86 5.82 -23.47
CA LYS A 212 -15.95 5.14 -24.14
C LYS A 212 -17.32 5.48 -23.56
N ASN A 213 -17.45 5.51 -22.22
CA ASN A 213 -18.75 5.53 -21.56
C ASN A 213 -19.13 6.91 -20.96
N ASP A 214 -18.15 7.73 -20.58
CA ASP A 214 -18.33 9.07 -20.02
C ASP A 214 -17.25 10.05 -20.54
N PRO A 215 -17.17 10.25 -21.88
CA PRO A 215 -16.13 11.06 -22.51
C PRO A 215 -16.12 12.52 -22.03
N SER A 216 -17.29 13.06 -21.66
CA SER A 216 -17.44 14.44 -21.18
C SER A 216 -16.85 14.68 -19.80
N SER A 217 -16.65 13.64 -19.00
CA SER A 217 -15.99 13.80 -17.69
C SER A 217 -14.49 13.99 -17.80
N LEU A 218 -13.85 13.59 -18.89
CA LEU A 218 -12.39 13.55 -18.97
C LEU A 218 -11.80 14.92 -19.34
N ALA A 219 -11.26 15.64 -18.35
CA ALA A 219 -10.68 16.98 -18.54
C ALA A 219 -9.44 16.99 -19.46
N CYS A 220 -8.72 15.88 -19.56
CA CYS A 220 -7.53 15.78 -20.42
C CYS A 220 -7.84 15.75 -21.92
N GLY A 221 -9.10 15.52 -22.30
CA GLY A 221 -9.51 15.27 -23.68
C GLY A 221 -9.27 13.82 -24.13
N LEU A 222 -10.03 13.39 -25.14
CA LEU A 222 -10.04 12.00 -25.62
C LEU A 222 -8.73 11.60 -26.30
N GLY A 223 -8.25 10.40 -26.01
CA GLY A 223 -7.04 9.81 -26.57
C GLY A 223 -5.75 10.52 -26.14
N LYS A 224 -5.80 11.40 -25.13
CA LYS A 224 -4.63 12.17 -24.67
C LYS A 224 -3.84 11.47 -23.58
N ILE A 225 -4.48 10.61 -22.80
CA ILE A 225 -3.87 9.86 -21.70
C ILE A 225 -4.19 8.37 -21.85
N ASN A 226 -3.27 7.51 -21.41
CA ASN A 226 -3.49 6.07 -21.38
C ASN A 226 -2.93 5.49 -20.08
N VAL A 227 -3.80 5.36 -19.09
CA VAL A 227 -3.49 4.75 -17.80
C VAL A 227 -4.36 3.52 -17.65
N PHE A 228 -3.76 2.39 -17.32
CA PHE A 228 -4.50 1.16 -17.09
C PHE A 228 -3.82 0.31 -16.02
N ILE A 229 -4.60 -0.59 -15.42
CA ILE A 229 -4.08 -1.65 -14.56
C ILE A 229 -4.39 -3.04 -15.13
N GLU A 230 -3.41 -3.93 -15.03
CA GLU A 230 -3.61 -5.38 -15.07
C GLU A 230 -3.36 -5.95 -13.67
N GLN A 231 -4.40 -6.46 -13.03
CA GLN A 231 -4.28 -7.08 -11.72
C GLN A 231 -3.68 -8.48 -11.86
N ILE A 232 -2.53 -8.69 -11.23
CA ILE A 232 -1.82 -9.96 -11.20
C ILE A 232 -1.45 -10.22 -9.74
N VAL A 233 -2.35 -10.90 -9.02
CA VAL A 233 -2.35 -10.96 -7.55
C VAL A 233 -1.54 -12.12 -6.98
N GLN A 234 -1.03 -13.01 -7.82
CA GLN A 234 -0.41 -14.26 -7.37
C GLN A 234 0.86 -14.59 -8.13
N HIS A 235 1.66 -15.47 -7.54
CA HIS A 235 2.81 -16.10 -8.18
C HIS A 235 2.79 -17.61 -7.87
N PRO A 236 3.00 -18.50 -8.86
CA PRO A 236 3.30 -18.24 -10.28
C PRO A 236 2.17 -17.52 -11.05
N ILE A 237 2.52 -16.76 -12.08
CA ILE A 237 1.56 -15.96 -12.83
C ILE A 237 0.80 -16.82 -13.86
N PRO A 238 -0.55 -16.77 -13.89
CA PRO A 238 -1.32 -17.42 -14.93
C PRO A 238 -0.96 -16.87 -16.33
N LYS A 239 -0.78 -17.78 -17.31
CA LYS A 239 -0.34 -17.41 -18.66
C LYS A 239 -1.28 -16.44 -19.35
N ASP A 240 -2.58 -16.53 -19.10
CA ASP A 240 -3.59 -15.64 -19.66
C ASP A 240 -3.47 -14.22 -19.07
N GLU A 241 -3.24 -14.08 -17.76
CA GLU A 241 -3.01 -12.78 -17.12
C GLU A 241 -1.76 -12.09 -17.69
N LEU A 242 -0.68 -12.85 -17.83
CA LEU A 242 0.56 -12.36 -18.44
C LEU A 242 0.34 -11.96 -19.90
N SER A 243 -0.38 -12.79 -20.67
CA SER A 243 -0.70 -12.50 -22.07
C SER A 243 -1.57 -11.25 -22.24
N ARG A 244 -2.52 -11.00 -21.32
CA ARG A 244 -3.31 -9.76 -21.31
C ARG A 244 -2.43 -8.54 -21.09
N LEU A 245 -1.50 -8.59 -20.14
CA LEU A 245 -0.53 -7.51 -19.89
C LEU A 245 0.31 -7.20 -21.14
N ILE A 246 0.89 -8.24 -21.75
CA ILE A 246 1.69 -8.07 -22.97
C ILE A 246 0.84 -7.49 -24.10
N THR A 247 -0.38 -7.99 -24.29
CA THR A 247 -1.30 -7.48 -25.31
C THR A 247 -1.65 -6.02 -25.07
N ALA A 248 -1.99 -5.64 -23.83
CA ALA A 248 -2.31 -4.27 -23.46
C ALA A 248 -1.14 -3.30 -23.70
N LEU A 249 0.10 -3.76 -23.49
CA LEU A 249 1.31 -2.98 -23.73
C LEU A 249 1.70 -2.87 -25.20
N THR A 250 1.39 -3.87 -26.03
CA THR A 250 1.78 -3.90 -27.44
C THR A 250 0.72 -3.33 -28.39
N ILE A 251 -0.57 -3.43 -28.05
CA ILE A 251 -1.67 -2.90 -28.87
C ILE A 251 -1.60 -1.37 -29.00
N ASN A 252 -1.83 -0.81 -30.19
CA ASN A 252 -1.77 0.64 -30.42
C ASN A 252 -0.46 1.26 -29.91
N SER A 253 0.67 0.73 -30.38
CA SER A 253 1.99 1.24 -30.01
C SER A 253 2.08 2.75 -30.30
N SER A 254 2.69 3.48 -29.36
CA SER A 254 2.86 4.92 -29.43
C SER A 254 4.35 5.22 -29.54
N ALA A 255 4.70 6.32 -30.22
CA ALA A 255 6.07 6.84 -30.23
C ALA A 255 6.48 7.43 -28.86
N LYS A 256 5.53 7.70 -27.97
CA LYS A 256 5.79 8.20 -26.62
C LYS A 256 6.26 7.07 -25.69
N PRO A 257 7.10 7.37 -24.70
CA PRO A 257 7.63 6.36 -23.77
C PRO A 257 6.53 5.74 -22.90
N THR A 258 6.78 4.52 -22.42
CA THR A 258 5.92 3.81 -21.46
C THR A 258 6.54 3.87 -20.07
N ALA A 259 5.74 4.11 -19.03
CA ALA A 259 6.13 3.91 -17.63
C ALA A 259 5.46 2.65 -17.06
N LEU A 260 6.19 1.90 -16.24
CA LEU A 260 5.70 0.71 -15.57
C LEU A 260 5.62 0.95 -14.06
N LEU A 261 4.44 0.75 -13.48
CA LEU A 261 4.19 0.86 -12.05
C LEU A 261 3.85 -0.52 -11.49
N TYR A 262 4.61 -0.99 -10.52
CA TYR A 262 4.40 -2.27 -9.86
C TYR A 262 3.85 -2.08 -8.46
N GLY A 263 3.10 -3.05 -7.95
CA GLY A 263 2.77 -3.12 -6.54
C GLY A 263 2.22 -4.46 -6.14
N MET A 264 2.99 -5.24 -5.40
CA MET A 264 2.63 -6.55 -4.90
C MET A 264 3.02 -6.63 -3.43
N GLY A 265 2.31 -7.42 -2.63
CA GLY A 265 2.75 -7.72 -1.26
C GLY A 265 1.68 -8.34 -0.37
N LEU A 266 0.48 -7.76 -0.29
CA LEU A 266 -0.50 -8.25 0.70
C LEU A 266 -1.07 -9.62 0.34
N TRP A 267 -1.17 -9.92 -0.96
CA TRP A 267 -1.62 -11.22 -1.45
C TRP A 267 -0.59 -12.35 -1.31
N ASN A 268 0.67 -12.03 -0.99
CA ASN A 268 1.72 -13.03 -0.77
C ASN A 268 2.32 -12.97 0.64
N ASP A 269 1.57 -12.43 1.62
CA ASP A 269 2.01 -12.27 3.00
C ASP A 269 3.33 -11.50 3.15
N LEU A 270 3.54 -10.49 2.27
CA LEU A 270 4.76 -9.66 2.24
C LEU A 270 6.04 -10.50 2.07
N SER A 271 5.95 -11.56 1.26
CA SER A 271 7.08 -12.41 0.90
C SER A 271 7.96 -11.71 -0.14
N LEU A 272 9.16 -11.27 0.27
CA LEU A 272 10.15 -10.70 -0.66
C LEU A 272 10.58 -11.67 -1.76
N PRO A 273 10.86 -12.97 -1.50
CA PRO A 273 11.17 -13.92 -2.56
C PRO A 273 10.03 -14.06 -3.58
N SER A 274 8.79 -14.14 -3.12
CA SER A 274 7.63 -14.25 -4.00
C SER A 274 7.43 -12.99 -4.84
N ALA A 275 7.64 -11.79 -4.26
CA ALA A 275 7.59 -10.54 -4.99
C ALA A 275 8.71 -10.41 -6.04
N LYS A 276 9.93 -10.89 -5.71
CA LYS A 276 11.05 -10.96 -6.65
C LYS A 276 10.72 -11.87 -7.84
N SER A 277 10.28 -13.09 -7.60
CA SER A 277 9.95 -14.03 -8.68
C SER A 277 8.78 -13.55 -9.54
N TRP A 278 7.75 -12.97 -8.92
CA TRP A 278 6.64 -12.32 -9.62
C TRP A 278 7.12 -11.21 -10.56
N LEU A 279 8.00 -10.33 -10.08
CA LEU A 279 8.55 -9.24 -10.89
C LEU A 279 9.43 -9.78 -12.03
N GLU A 280 10.29 -10.76 -11.74
CA GLU A 280 11.17 -11.38 -12.74
C GLU A 280 10.38 -12.07 -13.85
N GLU A 281 9.25 -12.71 -13.53
CA GLU A 281 8.37 -13.34 -14.52
C GLU A 281 7.72 -12.28 -15.44
N ILE A 282 7.22 -11.17 -14.87
CA ILE A 282 6.66 -10.05 -15.65
C ILE A 282 7.74 -9.44 -16.55
N GLU A 283 8.90 -9.07 -15.99
CA GLU A 283 9.96 -8.41 -16.75
C GLU A 283 10.53 -9.29 -17.85
N SER A 284 10.68 -10.60 -17.60
CA SER A 284 11.12 -11.55 -18.62
C SER A 284 10.14 -11.63 -19.79
N ALA A 285 8.84 -11.62 -19.50
CA ALA A 285 7.81 -11.62 -20.53
C ALA A 285 7.81 -10.32 -21.35
N LEU A 286 8.01 -9.17 -20.68
CA LEU A 286 8.12 -7.87 -21.34
C LEU A 286 9.33 -7.79 -22.27
N ILE A 287 10.49 -8.27 -21.82
CA ILE A 287 11.71 -8.33 -22.64
C ILE A 287 11.48 -9.25 -23.85
N THR A 288 10.89 -10.42 -23.64
CA THR A 288 10.59 -11.39 -24.72
C THR A 288 9.62 -10.81 -25.76
N ALA A 289 8.66 -10.00 -25.33
CA ALA A 289 7.68 -9.35 -26.21
C ALA A 289 8.20 -8.06 -26.87
N SER A 290 9.35 -7.55 -26.43
CA SER A 290 9.95 -6.33 -26.99
C SER A 290 10.67 -6.62 -28.32
N PRO A 291 10.96 -5.59 -29.15
CA PRO A 291 11.67 -5.78 -30.41
C PRO A 291 13.01 -6.53 -30.23
N PRO A 292 13.51 -7.27 -31.24
CA PRO A 292 14.67 -8.18 -31.10
C PRO A 292 15.97 -7.57 -30.56
N ASN A 293 16.10 -6.25 -30.60
CA ASN A 293 17.27 -5.52 -30.09
C ASN A 293 17.11 -5.03 -28.64
N SER A 294 15.96 -5.30 -28.01
CA SER A 294 15.63 -4.91 -26.64
C SER A 294 15.86 -6.08 -25.69
N ASN A 295 17.09 -6.20 -25.18
CA ASN A 295 17.45 -7.26 -24.23
C ASN A 295 17.30 -6.83 -22.76
N SER A 296 16.72 -5.65 -22.50
CA SER A 296 16.69 -5.04 -21.18
C SER A 296 15.54 -4.03 -21.05
N LEU A 297 15.08 -3.82 -19.81
CA LEU A 297 14.14 -2.76 -19.43
C LEU A 297 14.82 -1.54 -18.81
N THR A 298 16.16 -1.42 -18.91
CA THR A 298 16.94 -0.32 -18.31
C THR A 298 16.44 1.06 -18.71
N ASP A 299 16.01 1.21 -19.96
CA ASP A 299 15.53 2.49 -20.49
C ASP A 299 14.05 2.75 -20.17
N VAL A 300 13.33 1.74 -19.69
CA VAL A 300 11.93 1.84 -19.29
C VAL A 300 11.85 2.34 -17.84
N PRO A 301 11.20 3.48 -17.57
CA PRO A 301 10.97 3.96 -16.21
C PRO A 301 10.08 2.99 -15.44
N ARG A 302 10.59 2.52 -14.29
CA ARG A 302 9.95 1.49 -13.45
C ARG A 302 9.89 1.98 -12.01
N LEU A 303 8.69 1.94 -11.41
CA LEU A 303 8.45 2.28 -10.01
C LEU A 303 7.71 1.15 -9.30
N PHE A 304 8.24 0.65 -8.18
CA PHE A 304 7.53 -0.26 -7.29
C PHE A 304 6.92 0.52 -6.13
N ILE A 305 5.60 0.41 -5.94
CA ILE A 305 4.85 1.06 -4.86
C ILE A 305 4.57 0.03 -3.78
N THR A 306 5.01 0.29 -2.55
CA THR A 306 4.84 -0.65 -1.44
C THR A 306 3.43 -0.56 -0.83
N PRO A 307 2.95 -1.62 -0.16
CA PRO A 307 1.63 -1.60 0.46
C PRO A 307 1.48 -0.54 1.56
N ASN A 308 0.23 -0.12 1.80
CA ASN A 308 -0.10 0.79 2.89
C ASN A 308 0.27 0.17 4.26
N ALA A 309 0.44 1.03 5.26
CA ALA A 309 0.51 0.65 6.68
C ALA A 309 -0.71 -0.15 7.14
N ALA A 310 -0.54 -0.97 8.17
CA ALA A 310 -1.64 -1.66 8.81
C ALA A 310 -2.48 -0.66 9.62
N GLY A 311 -3.80 -0.86 9.63
CA GLY A 311 -4.73 -0.09 10.47
C GLY A 311 -5.30 -0.94 11.59
N LYS A 312 -5.91 -0.27 12.57
CA LYS A 312 -6.51 -0.91 13.75
C LYS A 312 -7.59 -1.96 13.45
N GLU A 313 -8.28 -1.86 12.31
CA GLU A 313 -9.34 -2.80 11.92
C GLU A 313 -8.82 -4.03 11.16
N LYS A 314 -7.49 -4.18 11.03
CA LYS A 314 -6.90 -5.32 10.34
C LYS A 314 -7.06 -6.56 11.21
N LEU A 315 -7.58 -7.65 10.64
CA LEU A 315 -7.86 -8.88 11.38
C LEU A 315 -6.58 -9.47 11.99
N ASP A 316 -6.69 -9.99 13.21
CA ASP A 316 -5.58 -10.52 14.01
C ASP A 316 -4.73 -11.56 13.26
N ASP A 317 -5.38 -12.44 12.48
CA ASP A 317 -4.72 -13.47 11.66
C ASP A 317 -3.72 -12.88 10.67
N PHE A 318 -3.95 -11.64 10.21
CA PHE A 318 -3.05 -10.93 9.30
C PHE A 318 -2.06 -10.00 10.01
N ILE A 319 -2.25 -9.67 11.29
CA ILE A 319 -1.33 -8.77 12.01
C ILE A 319 0.08 -9.37 12.11
N VAL A 320 0.18 -10.67 12.37
CA VAL A 320 1.48 -11.34 12.50
C VAL A 320 2.27 -11.31 11.20
N LYS A 321 1.60 -11.55 10.06
CA LYS A 321 2.24 -11.66 8.74
C LYS A 321 2.28 -10.35 7.96
N GLN A 322 1.43 -9.41 8.30
CA GLN A 322 1.20 -8.21 7.50
C GLN A 322 0.97 -6.94 8.34
N GLY A 323 1.40 -6.96 9.61
CA GLY A 323 1.43 -5.78 10.47
C GLY A 323 2.55 -4.80 10.14
N ASP A 324 2.58 -3.66 10.81
CA ASP A 324 3.47 -2.54 10.47
C ASP A 324 4.96 -2.89 10.50
N LYS A 325 5.39 -3.76 11.42
CA LYS A 325 6.78 -4.23 11.45
C LYS A 325 7.14 -4.98 10.17
N GLN A 326 6.29 -5.89 9.72
CA GLN A 326 6.54 -6.67 8.51
C GLN A 326 6.46 -5.78 7.26
N LEU A 327 5.54 -4.81 7.24
CA LEU A 327 5.43 -3.83 6.16
C LEU A 327 6.70 -2.97 6.03
N GLN A 328 7.27 -2.49 7.14
CA GLN A 328 8.53 -1.73 7.11
C GLN A 328 9.71 -2.59 6.62
N ILE A 329 9.80 -3.85 7.08
CA ILE A 329 10.83 -4.79 6.61
C ILE A 329 10.67 -5.06 5.10
N TYR A 330 9.44 -5.26 4.64
CA TYR A 330 9.13 -5.48 3.24
C TYR A 330 9.48 -4.28 2.38
N GLU A 331 9.09 -3.07 2.79
CA GLU A 331 9.40 -1.83 2.08
C GLU A 331 10.90 -1.61 1.91
N GLU A 332 11.68 -1.82 2.98
CA GLU A 332 13.14 -1.78 2.94
C GLU A 332 13.73 -2.87 2.01
N GLY A 333 13.16 -4.07 2.04
CA GLY A 333 13.59 -5.17 1.16
C GLY A 333 13.33 -4.89 -0.32
N ILE A 334 12.16 -4.35 -0.66
CA ILE A 334 11.83 -3.94 -2.03
C ILE A 334 12.71 -2.79 -2.49
N ARG A 335 13.06 -1.83 -1.62
CA ARG A 335 14.02 -0.77 -1.94
C ARG A 335 15.38 -1.34 -2.35
N ARG A 336 15.92 -2.29 -1.58
CA ARG A 336 17.18 -2.97 -1.91
C ARG A 336 17.08 -3.79 -3.20
N LEU A 337 15.95 -4.46 -3.42
CA LEU A 337 15.71 -5.18 -4.67
C LEU A 337 15.67 -4.22 -5.87
N GLY A 338 15.11 -3.02 -5.70
CA GLY A 338 15.11 -1.96 -6.71
C GLY A 338 16.51 -1.50 -7.07
N GLU A 339 17.37 -1.31 -6.07
CA GLU A 339 18.80 -1.00 -6.26
C GLU A 339 19.53 -2.11 -7.06
N GLU A 340 19.21 -3.38 -6.81
CA GLU A 340 19.76 -4.53 -7.56
C GLU A 340 19.26 -4.60 -9.01
N LYS A 341 17.97 -4.33 -9.25
CA LYS A 341 17.28 -4.58 -10.53
C LYS A 341 17.07 -3.32 -11.40
N GLY A 342 17.44 -2.16 -10.88
CA GLY A 342 17.35 -0.88 -11.58
C GLY A 342 15.92 -0.33 -11.70
N PHE A 343 15.04 -0.64 -10.74
CA PHE A 343 13.74 0.04 -10.59
C PHE A 343 13.75 0.92 -9.34
N GLN A 344 12.91 1.95 -9.32
CA GLN A 344 12.80 2.86 -8.19
C GLN A 344 11.67 2.41 -7.25
N THR A 345 11.72 2.80 -5.98
CA THR A 345 10.73 2.38 -4.98
C THR A 345 10.05 3.59 -4.33
N LEU A 346 8.72 3.56 -4.26
CA LEU A 346 7.90 4.50 -3.50
C LEU A 346 7.36 3.79 -2.25
N GLY A 347 7.89 4.18 -1.10
CA GLY A 347 7.41 3.73 0.21
C GLY A 347 6.11 4.42 0.59
N THR A 348 5.07 3.65 0.96
CA THR A 348 3.77 4.23 1.35
C THR A 348 3.42 4.03 2.82
N TRP A 349 4.24 3.30 3.59
CA TRP A 349 3.97 3.07 5.00
C TRP A 349 3.79 4.39 5.78
N ASN A 350 4.76 5.30 5.68
CA ASN A 350 4.74 6.58 6.38
C ASN A 350 3.56 7.49 6.00
N SER A 351 3.16 7.48 4.73
CA SER A 351 2.06 8.33 4.25
C SER A 351 0.68 7.83 4.68
N THR A 352 0.62 6.57 5.14
CA THR A 352 -0.62 5.88 5.47
C THR A 352 -0.71 5.39 6.92
N VAL A 353 0.36 5.35 7.73
CA VAL A 353 0.28 4.86 9.12
C VAL A 353 -0.72 5.64 9.98
N GLN A 354 -0.79 6.96 9.81
CA GLN A 354 -1.69 7.86 10.56
C GLN A 354 -2.91 8.31 9.73
N ILE A 355 -3.44 7.45 8.87
CA ILE A 355 -4.68 7.72 8.12
C ILE A 355 -5.75 6.67 8.41
N ARG A 356 -7.00 7.10 8.33
CA ARG A 356 -8.18 6.25 8.37
C ARG A 356 -8.14 5.17 7.30
N LYS A 357 -8.42 3.94 7.71
CA LYS A 357 -8.57 2.76 6.86
C LYS A 357 -9.85 2.05 7.25
N TRP A 358 -10.65 1.67 6.28
CA TRP A 358 -11.99 1.12 6.52
C TRP A 358 -11.94 -0.32 7.06
N ASP A 359 -10.98 -1.10 6.60
CA ASP A 359 -10.78 -2.53 6.92
C ASP A 359 -9.37 -2.81 7.44
N GLY A 360 -8.67 -1.77 7.87
CA GLY A 360 -7.29 -1.86 8.33
C GLY A 360 -6.25 -1.99 7.21
N VAL A 361 -6.65 -1.92 5.93
CA VAL A 361 -5.74 -2.02 4.79
C VAL A 361 -5.96 -0.87 3.79
N HIS A 362 -7.21 -0.65 3.39
CA HIS A 362 -7.55 0.28 2.33
C HIS A 362 -7.80 1.69 2.89
N VAL A 363 -7.02 2.64 2.41
CA VAL A 363 -7.15 4.07 2.74
C VAL A 363 -8.29 4.71 1.94
N ASP A 364 -8.86 5.78 2.49
CA ASP A 364 -9.91 6.56 1.85
C ASP A 364 -9.41 7.39 0.65
N LEU A 365 -10.31 8.19 0.05
CA LEU A 365 -10.01 9.11 -1.06
C LEU A 365 -8.77 9.98 -0.79
N ARG A 366 -8.59 10.51 0.42
CA ARG A 366 -7.48 11.42 0.75
C ARG A 366 -6.14 10.71 0.64
N GLY A 367 -6.07 9.48 1.16
CA GLY A 367 -4.87 8.65 1.08
C GLY A 367 -4.53 8.25 -0.35
N ASN A 368 -5.52 7.88 -1.16
CA ASN A 368 -5.26 7.50 -2.55
C ASN A 368 -4.93 8.71 -3.44
N LEU A 369 -5.55 9.88 -3.22
CA LEU A 369 -5.17 11.12 -3.92
C LEU A 369 -3.73 11.55 -3.60
N LEU A 370 -3.30 11.43 -2.34
CA LEU A 370 -1.91 11.71 -1.97
C LEU A 370 -0.94 10.83 -2.77
N LYS A 371 -1.21 9.51 -2.81
CA LYS A 371 -0.35 8.56 -3.53
C LYS A 371 -0.39 8.80 -5.04
N ALA A 372 -1.54 9.14 -5.62
CA ALA A 372 -1.64 9.55 -7.02
C ALA A 372 -0.76 10.77 -7.30
N MET A 373 -0.79 11.79 -6.43
CA MET A 373 0.05 12.97 -6.59
C MET A 373 1.55 12.65 -6.44
N MET A 374 1.93 11.73 -5.54
CA MET A 374 3.29 11.22 -5.44
C MET A 374 3.77 10.58 -6.75
N VAL A 375 2.93 9.74 -7.36
CA VAL A 375 3.22 9.11 -8.66
C VAL A 375 3.30 10.15 -9.79
N VAL A 376 2.41 11.14 -9.83
CA VAL A 376 2.47 12.21 -10.85
C VAL A 376 3.78 13.03 -10.72
N ASN A 377 4.23 13.33 -9.49
CA ASN A 377 5.53 13.99 -9.29
C ASN A 377 6.69 13.12 -9.79
N TRP A 378 6.64 11.81 -9.53
CA TRP A 378 7.65 10.88 -10.02
C TRP A 378 7.67 10.82 -11.55
N LEU A 379 6.49 10.69 -12.18
CA LEU A 379 6.33 10.69 -13.65
C LEU A 379 6.86 11.98 -14.28
N ASP A 380 6.60 13.14 -13.68
CA ASP A 380 7.10 14.43 -14.19
C ASP A 380 8.64 14.51 -14.14
N LEU A 381 9.24 14.17 -13.00
CA LEU A 381 10.70 14.24 -12.83
C LEU A 381 11.43 13.18 -13.67
N VAL A 382 10.98 11.93 -13.65
CA VAL A 382 11.64 10.86 -14.42
C VAL A 382 11.57 11.11 -15.92
N TRP A 383 10.47 11.72 -16.39
CA TRP A 383 10.37 12.14 -17.78
C TRP A 383 11.39 13.23 -18.12
N LYS A 384 11.53 14.26 -17.27
CA LYS A 384 12.50 15.34 -17.49
C LYS A 384 13.94 14.82 -17.48
N GLU A 385 14.27 13.95 -16.54
CA GLU A 385 15.61 13.36 -16.41
C GLU A 385 16.02 12.52 -17.62
N ARG A 386 15.06 11.80 -18.24
CA ARG A 386 15.35 10.87 -19.33
C ARG A 386 15.09 11.41 -20.73
N PHE A 387 14.12 12.31 -20.87
CA PHE A 387 13.60 12.73 -22.17
C PHE A 387 13.48 14.25 -22.34
N GLY A 388 13.70 15.03 -21.28
CA GLY A 388 13.50 16.49 -21.28
C GLY A 388 14.69 17.32 -21.78
N GLY A 389 15.55 16.72 -22.61
CA GLY A 389 16.71 17.40 -23.22
C GLY A 389 16.33 18.52 -24.18
#